data_AF-A0A533ZHJ8-F1
#
_entry.id   AF-A0A533ZHJ8-F1
#
_cell.length_a   1.000
_cell.length_b   1.000
_cell.length_c   1.000
_cell.angle_alpha   90.00
_cell.angle_beta   90.00
_cell.angle_gamma   90.00
#
_symmetry.space_group_name_H-M   'P 1'
#
loop_
_entity.id
_entity.type
_entity.pdbx_description
1 polymer ?
#
loop_
_entity_poly.entity_id
_entity_poly.type
_entity_poly.pdbx_seq_one_letter_code
_entity_poly.pdbx_strand_id
1 'polypeptide(L)' 'MASEMIVDITKSFPGRLVIDVRFTLALEPPTVLILFGPSGSGKTTVLRCLAGLEWPERGLIRFQGDT' A
#
# COMPACT_ATOMS: atom_id res chain seq x y z
N MET A 1 -6.49 20.04 7.57
CA MET A 1 -5.24 19.61 6.90
C MET A 1 -5.65 18.54 5.89
N ALA A 2 -5.04 18.46 4.70
CA ALA A 2 -5.51 17.49 3.71
C ALA A 2 -5.37 16.05 4.25
N SER A 3 -6.42 15.25 4.12
CA SER A 3 -6.37 13.83 4.45
C SER A 3 -5.39 13.14 3.50
N GLU A 4 -4.49 12.31 4.01
CA GLU A 4 -3.51 11.57 3.21
C GLU A 4 -3.39 10.11 3.65
N MET A 5 -3.04 9.25 2.70
CA MET A 5 -2.64 7.88 2.94
C MET A 5 -1.16 7.73 2.65
N ILE A 6 -0.41 7.22 3.62
CA ILE A 6 0.99 6.86 3.47
C ILE A 6 1.10 5.35 3.49
N VAL A 7 1.77 4.81 2.49
CA VAL A 7 2.12 3.41 2.36
C VAL A 7 3.63 3.32 2.26
N ASP A 8 4.24 2.63 3.21
CA ASP A 8 5.64 2.23 3.17
C ASP A 8 5.68 0.79 3.66
N ILE A 9 5.71 -0.19 2.76
CA ILE A 9 5.63 -1.60 3.14
C ILE A 9 6.69 -2.43 2.45
N THR A 10 7.28 -3.35 3.22
CA THR A 10 8.03 -4.47 2.67
C THR A 10 7.37 -5.80 3.03
N LYS A 11 7.26 -6.70 2.06
CA LYS A 11 6.78 -8.08 2.24
C LYS A 11 7.65 -9.07 1.46
N SER A 12 8.02 -10.17 2.08
CA SER A 12 8.88 -11.19 1.47
C SER A 12 8.13 -12.52 1.32
N PHE A 13 8.42 -13.27 0.27
CA PHE A 13 7.91 -14.63 0.08
C PHE A 13 9.07 -15.61 -0.13
N PRO A 14 8.95 -16.87 0.32
CA PRO A 14 9.92 -17.91 0.03
C PRO A 14 10.19 -17.99 -1.47
N GLY A 15 11.46 -18.00 -1.88
CA GLY A 15 11.83 -18.04 -3.31
C GLY A 15 12.16 -16.68 -3.95
N ARG A 16 12.49 -15.65 -3.15
CA ARG A 16 13.16 -14.39 -3.56
C ARG A 16 12.24 -13.26 -4.05
N LEU A 17 10.92 -13.39 -3.95
CA LEU A 17 10.02 -12.27 -4.23
C LEU A 17 9.97 -11.33 -3.03
N VAL A 18 10.42 -10.09 -3.23
CA VAL A 18 10.26 -9.00 -2.27
C VAL A 18 9.38 -7.95 -2.91
N ILE A 19 8.30 -7.59 -2.23
CA ILE A 19 7.44 -6.46 -2.57
C ILE A 19 7.86 -5.32 -1.67
N ASP A 20 8.42 -4.27 -2.26
CA ASP A 20 8.88 -3.08 -1.57
C ASP A 20 8.20 -1.87 -2.22
N VAL A 21 7.27 -1.25 -1.49
CA VAL A 21 6.34 -0.26 -2.03
C VAL A 21 6.28 0.94 -1.10
N ARG A 22 6.54 2.12 -1.68
CA ARG A 22 6.44 3.40 -0.98
C ARG A 22 5.68 4.42 -1.82
N PHE A 23 4.60 4.96 -1.28
CA PHE A 23 3.88 6.09 -1.86
C PHE A 23 3.05 6.84 -0.82
N THR A 24 2.78 8.12 -1.12
CA THR A 24 1.82 8.96 -0.39
C THR A 24 0.73 9.38 -1.38
N LEU A 25 -0.52 9.34 -0.93
CA LEU A 25 -1.70 9.70 -1.72
C LEU A 25 -2.55 10.70 -0.93
N ALA A 26 -2.82 11.87 -1.50
CA ALA A 26 -3.85 12.76 -0.97
C ALA A 26 -5.24 12.12 -1.17
N LEU A 27 -6.07 12.14 -0.14
CA LEU A 27 -7.41 11.54 -0.11
C LEU A 27 -8.51 12.59 -0.31
N GLU A 28 -8.27 13.58 -1.17
CA GLU A 28 -9.26 14.61 -1.49
C GLU A 28 -10.32 14.03 -2.44
N PRO A 29 -11.61 13.98 -2.06
CA PRO A 29 -12.62 13.41 -2.94
C PRO A 29 -12.89 14.28 -4.18
N PRO A 30 -13.11 13.69 -5.36
CA PRO A 30 -13.06 12.26 -5.67
C PRO A 30 -11.64 11.78 -5.98
N THR A 31 -11.17 10.72 -5.28
CA THR A 31 -9.88 10.08 -5.56
C THR A 31 -10.08 8.63 -6.00
N VAL A 32 -9.43 8.22 -7.08
CA VAL A 32 -9.36 6.83 -7.55
C VAL A 32 -7.89 6.43 -7.73
N LEU A 33 -7.43 5.43 -6.99
CA LEU A 33 -6.09 4.86 -7.13
C LEU A 33 -6.13 3.61 -8.00
N ILE A 34 -5.31 3.58 -9.04
CA ILE A 34 -5.11 2.40 -9.89
C ILE A 34 -3.71 1.85 -9.65
N LEU A 35 -3.64 0.58 -9.25
CA LEU A 35 -2.38 -0.15 -9.15
C LEU A 35 -2.21 -1.03 -10.39
N PHE A 36 -1.29 -0.67 -11.27
CA PHE A 36 -1.05 -1.33 -12.55
C PHE A 36 0.33 -2.00 -12.62
N GLY A 37 0.44 -3.09 -13.38
CA GLY A 37 1.71 -3.80 -13.61
C GLY A 37 1.53 -5.26 -14.02
N PRO A 38 2.61 -5.96 -14.41
CA PRO A 38 2.58 -7.35 -14.88
C PRO A 38 2.02 -8.35 -13.85
N SER A 39 1.58 -9.52 -14.30
CA SER A 39 1.25 -10.61 -13.37
C SER A 39 2.45 -10.94 -12.47
N GLY A 40 2.20 -11.19 -11.17
CA GLY A 40 3.25 -11.45 -10.18
C GLY A 40 3.96 -10.22 -9.61
N SER A 41 3.66 -8.99 -10.06
CA SER A 41 4.32 -7.77 -9.56
C SER A 41 3.93 -7.34 -8.12
N GLY A 42 3.14 -8.14 -7.41
CA GLY A 42 2.77 -7.86 -6.01
C GLY A 42 1.50 -7.03 -5.77
N LYS A 43 0.74 -6.68 -6.82
CA LYS A 43 -0.45 -5.80 -6.71
C LYS A 43 -1.47 -6.31 -5.70
N THR A 44 -1.86 -7.58 -5.82
CA THR A 44 -2.84 -8.21 -4.91
C THR A 44 -2.34 -8.18 -3.47
N THR A 45 -1.05 -8.41 -3.24
CA THR A 45 -0.47 -8.34 -1.89
C THR A 45 -0.53 -6.92 -1.33
N VAL A 46 -0.19 -5.89 -2.12
CA VAL A 46 -0.30 -4.48 -1.67
C VAL A 46 -1.75 -4.14 -1.30
N LEU A 47 -2.73 -4.54 -2.14
CA LEU A 47 -4.14 -4.30 -1.86
C LEU A 47 -4.63 -5.06 -0.62
N ARG A 48 -4.15 -6.29 -0.38
CA ARG A 48 -4.45 -7.05 0.85
C ARG A 48 -3.85 -6.40 2.08
N CYS A 49 -2.65 -5.84 1.98
CA CYS A 49 -2.05 -5.06 3.07
C CYS A 49 -2.87 -3.80 3.38
N LEU A 50 -3.26 -3.05 2.34
CA LEU A 50 -4.14 -1.88 2.48
C LEU A 50 -5.48 -2.22 3.14
N ALA A 51 -6.05 -3.38 2.81
CA ALA A 51 -7.31 -3.86 3.38
C ALA A 51 -7.18 -4.49 4.77
N GLY A 52 -5.97 -4.59 5.34
CA GLY A 52 -5.73 -5.27 6.62
C GLY A 52 -5.90 -6.79 6.58
N LEU A 53 -5.95 -7.39 5.39
CA LEU A 53 -6.05 -8.85 5.19
C LEU A 53 -4.69 -9.55 5.20
N GLU A 54 -3.62 -8.77 5.09
CA GLU A 54 -2.24 -9.23 5.13
C GLU A 54 -1.37 -8.20 5.85
N TRP A 55 -0.41 -8.63 6.66
CA TRP A 55 0.47 -7.73 7.41
C TRP A 55 1.82 -7.58 6.72
N PRO A 56 2.32 -6.34 6.52
CA PRO A 56 3.67 -6.12 6.05
C PRO A 56 4.69 -6.60 7.11
N GLU A 57 5.87 -7.01 6.67
CA GLU A 57 6.98 -7.39 7.57
C GLU A 57 7.70 -6.16 8.12
N ARG A 58 7.72 -5.07 7.34
CA ARG A 58 8.32 -3.79 7.71
C ARG A 58 7.50 -2.63 7.19
N GLY A 59 7.66 -1.49 7.86
CA GLY A 59 7.03 -0.24 7.52
C GLY A 59 5.61 -0.12 8.08
N LEU A 60 4.77 0.70 7.46
CA LEU A 60 3.44 1.05 7.93
C LEU A 60 2.50 1.46 6.81
N ILE A 61 1.21 1.36 7.11
CA ILE A 61 0.13 1.98 6.35
C ILE A 61 -0.59 2.92 7.31
N ARG A 62 -0.69 4.20 6.95
CA ARG A 62 -1.27 5.22 7.80
C ARG A 62 -2.24 6.08 7.00
N PHE A 63 -3.45 6.20 7.53
CA PHE A 63 -4.43 7.17 7.08
C PHE A 63 -4.39 8.35 8.03
N GLN A 64 -3.96 9.52 7.55
CA GLN A 64 -4.12 10.77 8.27
C GLN A 64 -5.38 11.46 7.77
N GLY A 65 -6.24 11.90 8.69
CA GLY A 65 -7.40 12.73 8.38
C GLY A 65 -7.58 13.81 9.44
N ASP A 66 -8.40 14.80 9.11
CA ASP A 66 -8.89 15.78 10.09
C ASP A 66 -9.86 15.09 11.06
N THR A 67 -9.57 15.17 12.37
CA THR A 67 -10.51 14.83 13.46
C THR A 67 -11.56 15.92 13.65
#